data_AF-A0A9D7PB26-F1
#
_entry.id   AF-A0A9D7PB26-F1
#
_cell.length_a   1.000
_cell.length_b   1.000
_cell.length_c   1.000
_cell.angle_alpha   90.00
_cell.angle_beta   90.00
_cell.angle_gamma   90.00
#
_symmetry.space_group_name_H-M   'P 1'
#
loop_
_entity.id
_entity.type
_entity.pdbx_description
1 polymer ?
#
loop_
_entity_poly.entity_id
_entity_poly.type
_entity_poly.pdbx_seq_one_letter_code
_entity_poly.pdbx_strand_id
1 'polypeptide(L)'
;MAAFDAEMTDEFGSLELGTIDTVLMRSEASSSSQIEHLTASGKQLALAEIGASKSANARLVQANVAALESASHTHALDTDAVVELQRELLGETGLHIGVRNEQVWIGTSGSSPGWGRVRGAALLPGGGESQRSMGVPQATDNDPGPPPSFGPDGV
;
A
#
# COMPACT_ATOMS: atom_id res chain seq x y z
N MET A 1 22.71 -17.81 4.86
CA MET A 1 21.51 -18.46 5.39
C MET A 1 21.66 -19.98 5.32
N ALA A 2 21.73 -20.59 4.13
CA ALA A 2 21.81 -22.06 3.97
C ALA A 2 22.88 -22.83 4.79
N ALA A 3 24.07 -22.26 5.05
CA ALA A 3 25.10 -22.93 5.87
C ALA A 3 24.73 -22.96 7.37
N PHE A 4 24.09 -21.90 7.84
CA PHE A 4 23.63 -21.77 9.22
C PHE A 4 22.38 -22.64 9.46
N ASP A 5 21.46 -22.67 8.50
CA ASP A 5 20.26 -23.52 8.58
C ASP A 5 20.66 -25.01 8.59
N ALA A 6 21.67 -25.40 7.80
CA ALA A 6 22.20 -26.75 7.81
C ALA A 6 22.85 -27.13 9.16
N GLU A 7 23.61 -26.22 9.76
CA GLU A 7 24.24 -26.40 11.08
C GLU A 7 23.18 -26.49 12.19
N MET A 8 22.20 -25.60 12.19
CA MET A 8 21.12 -25.63 13.17
C MET A 8 20.17 -26.82 12.96
N THR A 9 19.99 -27.32 11.73
CA THR A 9 19.16 -28.49 11.47
C THR A 9 19.80 -29.74 12.08
N ASP A 10 21.13 -29.80 12.09
CA ASP A 10 21.88 -30.89 12.74
C ASP A 10 21.79 -30.80 14.28
N GLU A 11 21.78 -29.58 14.82
CA GLU A 11 21.76 -29.34 16.28
C GLU A 11 20.35 -29.43 16.91
N PHE A 12 19.32 -28.88 16.24
CA PHE A 12 17.96 -28.72 16.79
C PHE A 12 16.87 -29.46 16.01
N GLY A 13 17.20 -30.00 14.83
CA GLY A 13 16.23 -30.68 13.96
C GLY A 13 15.37 -29.72 13.13
N SER A 14 14.86 -30.22 12.00
CA SER A 14 14.16 -29.40 11.00
C SER A 14 12.82 -28.83 11.47
N LEU A 15 12.11 -29.51 12.38
CA LEU A 15 10.81 -29.08 12.88
C LEU A 15 10.93 -27.86 13.82
N GLU A 16 11.98 -27.82 14.63
CA GLU A 16 12.22 -26.72 15.56
C GLU A 16 12.57 -25.44 14.81
N LEU A 17 13.41 -25.53 13.78
CA LEU A 17 13.73 -24.39 12.91
C LEU A 17 12.56 -23.90 12.09
N GLY A 18 11.76 -24.81 11.51
CA GLY A 18 10.54 -24.43 10.79
C GLY A 18 9.56 -23.64 11.69
N THR A 19 9.52 -23.95 12.99
CA THR A 19 8.70 -23.22 13.96
C THR A 19 9.24 -21.81 14.21
N ILE A 20 10.55 -21.65 14.38
CA ILE A 20 11.19 -20.34 14.57
C ILE A 20 10.99 -19.45 13.33
N ASP A 21 11.23 -19.98 12.13
CA ASP A 21 11.01 -19.26 10.87
C ASP A 21 9.56 -18.79 10.72
N THR A 22 8.60 -19.67 11.01
CA THR A 22 7.17 -19.32 10.94
C THR A 22 6.83 -18.16 11.89
N VAL A 23 7.36 -18.19 13.12
CA VAL A 23 7.14 -17.12 14.10
C VAL A 23 7.79 -15.81 13.65
N LEU A 24 9.02 -15.87 13.12
CA LEU A 24 9.74 -14.71 12.63
C LEU A 24 9.00 -14.05 11.46
N MET A 25 8.60 -14.83 10.46
CA MET A 25 7.86 -14.33 9.29
C MET A 25 6.54 -13.65 9.70
N ARG A 26 5.77 -14.27 10.61
CA ARG A 26 4.53 -13.67 11.13
C ARG A 26 4.78 -12.38 11.91
N SER A 27 5.88 -12.29 12.65
CA SER A 27 6.22 -11.10 13.44
C SER A 27 6.67 -9.93 12.56
N GLU A 28 7.45 -10.22 11.50
CA GLU A 28 7.92 -9.24 10.52
C GLU A 28 6.76 -8.71 9.68
N ALA A 29 5.89 -9.59 9.16
CA ALA A 29 4.69 -9.21 8.42
C ALA A 29 3.74 -8.33 9.26
N SER A 30 3.57 -8.66 10.55
CA SER A 30 2.76 -7.88 11.50
C SER A 30 3.38 -6.49 11.76
N SER A 31 4.70 -6.42 11.97
CA SER A 31 5.42 -5.17 12.17
C SER A 31 5.34 -4.27 10.92
N SER A 32 5.56 -4.84 9.73
CA SER A 32 5.42 -4.18 8.43
C SER A 32 4.02 -3.60 8.23
N SER A 33 2.99 -4.37 8.60
CA SER A 33 1.60 -3.94 8.48
C SER A 33 1.19 -2.87 9.52
N GLN A 34 1.81 -2.86 10.70
CA GLN A 34 1.59 -1.81 11.71
C GLN A 34 2.12 -0.45 11.25
N ILE A 35 3.25 -0.42 10.55
CA ILE A 35 3.82 0.81 9.96
C ILE A 35 2.83 1.42 8.96
N GLU A 36 2.13 0.59 8.19
CA GLU A 36 1.09 1.00 7.23
C GLU A 36 -0.30 1.23 7.87
N HIS A 37 -0.37 1.31 9.21
CA HIS A 37 -1.59 1.51 10.00
C HIS A 37 -2.71 0.47 9.75
N LEU A 38 -2.36 -0.74 9.29
CA LEU A 38 -3.31 -1.83 9.07
C LEU A 38 -3.69 -2.46 10.42
N THR A 39 -4.69 -1.88 11.08
CA THR A 39 -5.18 -2.39 12.37
C THR A 39 -6.09 -3.62 12.15
N ALA A 40 -5.76 -4.74 12.80
CA ALA A 40 -6.56 -5.96 12.83
C ALA A 40 -6.46 -6.61 14.22
N SER A 41 -7.59 -7.09 14.76
CA SER A 41 -7.55 -7.82 16.02
C SER A 41 -6.98 -9.23 15.81
N GLY A 42 -6.36 -9.80 16.85
CA GLY A 42 -5.81 -11.17 16.79
C GLY A 42 -6.84 -12.21 16.34
N LYS A 43 -8.13 -12.04 16.70
CA LYS A 43 -9.23 -12.89 16.21
C LYS A 43 -9.41 -12.78 14.69
N GLN A 44 -9.37 -11.57 14.13
CA GLN A 44 -9.55 -11.38 12.69
C GLN A 44 -8.34 -11.90 11.90
N LEU A 45 -7.13 -11.83 12.47
CA LEU A 45 -5.93 -12.44 11.90
C LEU A 45 -6.03 -13.98 11.90
N ALA A 46 -6.40 -14.58 13.02
CA ALA A 46 -6.61 -16.03 13.10
C ALA A 46 -7.73 -16.51 12.15
N LEU A 47 -8.79 -15.72 11.98
CA LEU A 47 -9.82 -16.01 10.97
C LEU A 47 -9.30 -15.84 9.54
N ALA A 48 -8.33 -14.95 9.30
CA ALA A 48 -7.79 -14.71 7.96
C ALA A 48 -6.91 -15.88 7.51
N GLU A 49 -6.13 -16.47 8.43
CA GLU A 49 -5.32 -17.68 8.21
C GLU A 49 -6.16 -18.85 7.67
N ILE A 50 -7.42 -18.97 8.10
CA ILE A 50 -8.35 -20.01 7.65
C ILE A 50 -9.35 -19.54 6.57
N GLY A 51 -9.15 -18.36 5.98
CA GLY A 51 -10.02 -17.81 4.93
C GLY A 51 -11.42 -17.37 5.39
N ALA A 52 -11.66 -17.23 6.69
CA ALA A 52 -12.95 -16.88 7.29
C ALA A 52 -13.08 -15.39 7.69
N SER A 53 -12.02 -14.59 7.53
CA SER A 53 -12.02 -13.19 7.96
C SER A 53 -12.74 -12.25 7.00
N LYS A 54 -13.62 -11.41 7.55
CA LYS A 54 -14.29 -10.34 6.81
C LYS A 54 -13.48 -9.04 6.80
N SER A 55 -12.46 -8.91 7.64
CA SER A 55 -11.63 -7.70 7.71
C SER A 55 -10.65 -7.64 6.53
N ALA A 56 -10.74 -6.59 5.73
CA ALA A 56 -9.81 -6.34 4.62
C ALA A 56 -8.37 -6.20 5.11
N ASN A 57 -8.14 -5.47 6.21
CA ASN A 57 -6.81 -5.34 6.81
C ASN A 57 -6.24 -6.69 7.25
N ALA A 58 -7.06 -7.54 7.89
CA ALA A 58 -6.59 -8.84 8.34
C ALA A 58 -6.24 -9.78 7.17
N ARG A 59 -7.01 -9.72 6.07
CA ARG A 59 -6.68 -10.47 4.85
C ARG A 59 -5.41 -9.94 4.19
N LEU A 60 -5.20 -8.63 4.17
CA LEU A 60 -3.97 -8.03 3.61
C LEU A 60 -2.72 -8.40 4.43
N VAL A 61 -2.82 -8.43 5.77
CA VAL A 61 -1.73 -8.92 6.63
C VAL A 61 -1.42 -10.39 6.33
N GLN A 62 -2.46 -11.24 6.19
CA GLN A 62 -2.27 -12.65 5.86
C GLN A 62 -1.66 -12.83 4.45
N ALA A 63 -2.06 -12.02 3.49
CA ALA A 63 -1.48 -12.01 2.15
C ALA A 63 0.00 -11.60 2.17
N ASN A 64 0.39 -10.70 3.07
CA ASN A 64 1.79 -10.34 3.29
C ASN A 64 2.60 -11.52 3.85
N VAL A 65 2.07 -12.23 4.85
CA VAL A 65 2.71 -13.47 5.36
C VAL A 65 2.91 -14.48 4.22
N ALA A 66 1.86 -14.73 3.42
CA ALA A 66 1.94 -15.67 2.30
C ALA A 66 2.99 -15.24 1.26
N ALA A 67 3.03 -13.95 0.89
CA ALA A 67 4.04 -13.43 -0.03
C ALA A 67 5.47 -13.56 0.53
N LEU A 68 5.68 -13.35 1.83
CA LEU A 68 7.00 -13.54 2.46
C LEU A 68 7.43 -15.00 2.51
N GLU A 69 6.50 -15.92 2.79
CA GLU A 69 6.73 -17.36 2.70
C GLU A 69 7.04 -17.80 1.26
N SER A 70 6.37 -17.23 0.27
CA SER A 70 6.65 -17.47 -1.15
C SER A 70 8.04 -16.94 -1.54
N ALA A 71 8.40 -15.75 -1.04
CA ALA A 71 9.69 -15.13 -1.27
C ALA A 71 10.85 -15.94 -0.65
N SER A 72 10.66 -16.57 0.52
CA SER A 72 11.71 -17.38 1.16
C SER A 72 12.09 -18.63 0.35
N HIS A 73 11.14 -19.17 -0.42
CA HIS A 73 11.38 -20.28 -1.34
C HIS A 73 11.88 -19.84 -2.73
N THR A 74 11.92 -18.53 -3.00
CA THR A 74 12.32 -18.00 -4.30
C THR A 74 13.84 -17.91 -4.40
N HIS A 75 14.42 -18.67 -5.34
CA HIS A 75 15.88 -18.73 -5.53
C HIS A 75 16.47 -17.52 -6.27
N ALA A 76 15.70 -16.85 -7.13
CA ALA A 76 16.13 -15.68 -7.89
C ALA A 76 15.03 -14.61 -7.87
N LEU A 77 15.38 -13.41 -7.42
CA LEU A 77 14.48 -12.25 -7.40
C LEU A 77 14.66 -11.43 -8.68
N ASP A 78 14.05 -11.88 -9.76
CA ASP A 78 13.90 -11.10 -10.98
C ASP A 78 12.59 -10.30 -10.99
N THR A 79 12.35 -9.54 -12.06
CA THR A 79 11.15 -8.70 -12.17
C THR A 79 9.88 -9.55 -12.16
N ASP A 80 9.86 -10.69 -12.84
CA ASP A 80 8.67 -11.54 -12.92
C ASP A 80 8.34 -12.14 -11.54
N ALA A 81 9.35 -12.61 -10.81
CA ALA A 81 9.20 -13.07 -9.43
C ALA A 81 8.60 -11.97 -8.52
N VAL A 82 9.10 -10.73 -8.63
CA VAL A 82 8.54 -9.59 -7.86
C VAL A 82 7.09 -9.33 -8.24
N VAL A 83 6.71 -9.46 -9.52
CA VAL A 83 5.33 -9.28 -9.96
C VAL A 83 4.41 -10.39 -9.43
N GLU A 84 4.88 -11.64 -9.34
CA GLU A 84 4.11 -12.71 -8.70
C GLU A 84 3.90 -12.47 -7.21
N LEU A 85 4.95 -12.07 -6.48
CA LEU A 85 4.84 -11.69 -5.07
C LEU A 85 3.87 -10.52 -4.86
N GLN A 86 3.86 -9.55 -5.78
CA GLN A 86 2.88 -8.47 -5.77
C GLN A 86 1.45 -8.99 -5.97
N ARG A 87 1.21 -9.96 -6.86
CA ARG A 87 -0.12 -10.55 -7.06
C ARG A 87 -0.61 -11.24 -5.80
N GLU A 88 0.27 -11.98 -5.14
CA GLU A 88 -0.04 -12.67 -3.90
C GLU A 88 -0.39 -11.68 -2.78
N LEU A 89 0.39 -10.62 -2.61
CA LEU A 89 0.16 -9.59 -1.59
C LEU A 89 -1.08 -8.72 -1.89
N LEU A 90 -1.26 -8.28 -3.14
CA LEU A 90 -2.20 -7.21 -3.49
C LEU A 90 -3.42 -7.66 -4.27
N GLY A 91 -3.53 -8.95 -4.64
CA GLY A 91 -4.53 -9.45 -5.59
C GLY A 91 -5.99 -9.12 -5.24
N GLU A 92 -6.34 -9.04 -3.96
CA GLU A 92 -7.70 -8.68 -3.50
C GLU A 92 -7.94 -7.18 -3.30
N THR A 93 -6.89 -6.35 -3.37
CA THR A 93 -6.96 -4.92 -3.04
C THR A 93 -7.42 -4.05 -4.21
N GLY A 94 -7.34 -4.58 -5.45
CA GLY A 94 -7.57 -3.80 -6.67
C GLY A 94 -6.44 -2.80 -7.00
N LEU A 95 -5.33 -2.83 -6.25
CA LEU A 95 -4.15 -2.02 -6.53
C LEU A 95 -3.39 -2.53 -7.75
N HIS A 96 -2.58 -1.65 -8.35
CA HIS A 96 -1.77 -1.97 -9.52
C HIS A 96 -0.75 -3.08 -9.21
N ILE A 97 -0.74 -4.09 -10.06
CA ILE A 97 0.26 -5.17 -10.09
C ILE A 97 1.22 -4.91 -11.24
N GLY A 98 2.52 -5.02 -10.99
CA GLY A 98 3.56 -4.83 -11.98
C GLY A 98 4.39 -3.58 -11.77
N VAL A 99 5.41 -3.42 -12.62
CA VAL A 99 6.23 -2.22 -12.65
C VAL A 99 5.40 -1.04 -13.17
N ARG A 100 5.34 0.05 -12.39
CA ARG A 100 4.66 1.27 -12.78
C ARG A 100 5.51 2.06 -13.79
N ASN A 101 4.87 2.65 -14.79
CA ASN A 101 5.52 3.47 -15.83
C ASN A 101 5.38 4.98 -15.58
N GLU A 102 4.82 5.36 -14.44
CA GLU A 102 4.59 6.75 -14.03
C GLU A 102 5.23 7.04 -12.68
N GLN A 103 5.54 8.31 -12.45
CA GLN A 103 6.13 8.73 -11.19
C GLN A 103 5.08 8.75 -10.07
N VAL A 104 5.43 8.15 -8.93
CA VAL A 104 4.60 8.14 -7.73
C VAL A 104 5.29 8.83 -6.57
N TRP A 105 4.50 9.39 -5.66
CA TRP A 105 4.98 10.05 -4.46
C TRP A 105 5.05 9.07 -3.27
N ILE A 106 6.08 9.17 -2.43
CA ILE A 106 6.22 8.40 -1.18
C ILE A 106 6.20 9.38 0.00
N GLY A 107 5.15 9.34 0.83
CA GLY A 107 5.02 10.20 2.02
C GLY A 107 3.69 10.01 2.77
N THR A 108 3.66 10.40 4.06
CA THR A 108 2.57 10.08 5.01
C THR A 108 1.45 11.14 5.10
N SER A 109 1.49 12.19 4.27
CA SER A 109 0.47 13.24 4.25
C SER A 109 0.22 13.70 2.82
N GLY A 110 -1.04 13.97 2.49
CA GLY A 110 -1.50 14.43 1.16
C GLY A 110 -0.94 15.78 0.68
N SER A 111 0.10 16.30 1.32
CA SER A 111 0.92 17.38 0.79
C SER A 111 2.04 16.76 -0.03
N SER A 112 1.79 16.61 -1.33
CA SER A 112 2.87 16.54 -2.32
C SER A 112 3.88 17.67 -2.03
N PRO A 113 5.20 17.44 -2.05
CA PRO A 113 6.12 18.55 -2.01
C PRO A 113 5.86 19.38 -3.23
N GLY A 114 5.82 20.70 -3.03
CA GLY A 114 5.68 21.63 -4.12
C GLY A 114 6.75 21.40 -5.18
N TRP A 115 6.41 20.68 -6.24
CA TRP A 115 6.67 21.22 -7.54
C TRP A 115 5.86 22.52 -7.58
N GLY A 116 6.54 23.63 -7.31
CA GLY A 116 5.93 24.95 -7.39
C GLY A 116 5.23 25.04 -8.75
N ARG A 117 3.92 25.31 -8.71
CA ARG A 117 3.07 25.82 -9.80
C ARG A 117 3.84 25.98 -11.13
N VAL A 118 4.08 24.91 -11.90
CA VAL A 118 4.50 25.11 -13.30
C VAL A 118 3.29 25.57 -14.08
N ARG A 119 3.12 26.90 -14.14
CA ARG A 119 2.45 27.52 -15.27
C ARG A 119 3.31 27.22 -16.50
N GLY A 120 2.93 26.20 -17.26
CA GLY A 120 3.53 25.92 -18.56
C GLY A 120 4.17 24.54 -18.67
N ALA A 121 3.34 23.50 -18.74
CA ALA A 121 3.61 22.37 -19.61
C ALA A 121 2.29 22.05 -20.31
N ALA A 122 1.94 22.95 -21.23
CA ALA A 122 0.90 22.69 -22.20
C ALA A 122 1.35 21.45 -23.00
N LEU A 123 0.60 20.37 -22.84
CA LEU A 123 0.29 19.49 -23.96
C LEU A 123 -0.14 20.39 -25.13
N LEU A 124 0.67 20.49 -26.17
CA LEU A 124 0.21 20.98 -27.45
C LEU A 124 0.19 19.80 -28.43
N PRO A 125 -1.00 19.35 -28.88
CA PRO A 125 -1.12 18.82 -30.22
C PRO A 125 -1.00 19.98 -31.21
N GLY A 126 -0.59 19.67 -32.44
CA GLY A 126 -0.32 20.67 -33.46
C GLY A 126 -1.51 21.56 -33.83
N GLY A 127 -1.19 22.65 -34.54
CA GLY A 127 -2.16 23.42 -35.33
C GLY A 127 -2.35 24.86 -34.86
N GLY A 128 -1.79 25.79 -35.65
CA GLY A 128 -2.50 26.97 -36.15
C GLY A 128 -3.17 27.97 -35.20
N GLU A 129 -2.65 29.19 -35.29
CA GLU A 129 -3.45 30.43 -35.46
C GLU A 129 -3.89 31.24 -34.23
N SER A 130 -3.31 32.45 -34.20
CA SER A 130 -3.95 33.76 -33.99
C SER A 130 -4.66 34.05 -32.67
N GLN A 131 -3.94 34.81 -31.83
CA GLN A 131 -4.52 35.68 -30.83
C GLN A 131 -5.55 36.64 -31.46
N ARG A 132 -6.77 36.68 -30.91
CA ARG A 132 -7.59 37.89 -30.90
C ARG A 132 -8.18 38.12 -29.51
N SER A 133 -7.82 39.29 -28.99
CA SER A 133 -8.35 39.97 -27.81
C SER A 133 -9.87 40.17 -27.90
N MET A 134 -10.62 39.84 -26.83
CA MET A 134 -11.82 40.58 -26.44
C MET A 134 -12.35 40.23 -25.03
N GLY A 135 -12.48 41.25 -24.16
CA GLY A 135 -13.65 41.47 -23.29
C GLY A 135 -13.87 40.60 -22.04
N VAL A 136 -13.77 41.24 -20.86
CA VAL A 136 -14.36 40.78 -19.57
C VAL A 136 -15.89 41.01 -19.59
N PRO A 137 -16.70 40.16 -18.93
CA PRO A 137 -17.46 40.68 -17.79
C PRO A 137 -17.49 39.73 -16.57
N GLN A 138 -17.48 40.34 -15.39
CA GLN A 138 -17.69 39.72 -14.07
C GLN A 138 -19.14 39.26 -13.90
N ALA A 139 -19.38 38.10 -13.27
CA ALA A 139 -20.69 37.77 -12.69
C ALA A 139 -20.57 36.73 -11.54
N THR A 140 -20.82 37.26 -10.33
CA THR A 140 -21.56 36.70 -9.17
C THR A 140 -21.05 35.45 -8.44
N ASP A 141 -20.55 35.74 -7.23
CA ASP A 141 -20.72 35.02 -5.96
C ASP A 141 -21.72 33.86 -5.95
N ASN A 142 -21.23 32.70 -5.53
CA ASN A 142 -22.05 31.70 -4.86
C ASN A 142 -21.16 30.97 -3.84
N ASP A 143 -20.90 31.67 -2.72
CA ASP A 143 -20.23 31.13 -1.55
C ASP A 143 -21.29 30.51 -0.61
N PRO A 144 -21.34 29.18 -0.43
CA PRO A 144 -22.22 28.58 0.57
C PRO A 144 -21.62 28.85 1.95
N GLY A 145 -22.25 29.75 2.70
CA GLY A 145 -21.84 30.15 4.05
C GLY A 145 -21.65 28.99 5.04
N PRO A 146 -20.91 29.22 6.14
CA PRO A 146 -20.46 28.16 7.04
C PRO A 146 -21.61 27.49 7.81
N PRO A 147 -21.47 26.19 8.14
CA PRO A 147 -22.51 25.44 8.84
C PRO A 147 -22.71 25.93 10.30
N PRO A 148 -23.92 25.78 10.86
CA PRO A 148 -24.25 26.31 12.18
C PRO A 148 -23.52 25.55 13.30
N SER A 149 -23.02 26.33 14.26
CA SER A 149 -22.39 25.87 15.50
C SER A 149 -23.44 25.50 16.56
N PHE A 150 -23.44 24.24 17.01
CA PHE A 150 -24.21 23.80 18.16
C PHE A 150 -23.40 24.01 19.45
N GLY A 151 -23.87 24.92 20.30
CA GLY A 151 -23.39 25.07 21.68
C GLY A 151 -24.05 24.05 22.61
N PRO A 152 -23.43 23.75 23.77
CA PRO A 152 -23.97 22.81 24.74
C PRO A 152 -24.99 23.52 25.64
N ASP A 153 -26.24 23.04 25.64
CA ASP A 153 -27.16 22.99 26.80
C ASP A 153 -28.60 22.75 26.31
N GLY A 154 -29.26 21.71 26.83
CA GLY A 154 -30.69 21.50 26.56
C GLY A 154 -31.22 20.11 26.88
N VAL A 155 -31.41 19.85 28.18
CA VAL A 155 -32.31 18.89 28.85
C VAL A 155 -31.91 17.40 28.89
#